data_AF-A0A7L8UXM4-F1
#
_entry.id   AF-A0A7L8UXM4-F1
#
_cell.length_a   1.000
_cell.length_b   1.000
_cell.length_c   1.000
_cell.angle_alpha   90.00
_cell.angle_beta   90.00
_cell.angle_gamma   90.00
#
_symmetry.space_group_name_H-M   'P 1'
#
loop_
_entity.id
_entity.type
_entity.pdbx_description
1 polymer ?
#
loop_
_entity_poly.entity_id
_entity_poly.type
_entity_poly.pdbx_seq_one_letter_code
_entity_poly.pdbx_strand_id
1 'polypeptide(L)'
;MIKITNIETHAINRIANPPKNHLDDIVIPDFHADSKQAMAEYIIAVYDLGSLDGVKQTSSPHVLAFSYLTNNQISHLTAKIQQEK
;
A
#
# COMPACT_ATOMS: atom_id res chain seq x y z
N MET A 1 8.65 10.84 11.32
CA MET A 1 8.72 9.94 10.15
C MET A 1 7.88 8.71 10.43
N ILE A 2 7.28 8.10 9.40
CA ILE A 2 6.49 6.87 9.53
C ILE A 2 7.18 5.75 8.77
N LYS A 3 7.34 4.58 9.40
CA LYS A 3 7.82 3.37 8.74
C LYS A 3 6.64 2.52 8.28
N ILE A 4 6.68 2.09 7.02
CA ILE A 4 5.72 1.16 6.44
C ILE A 4 6.40 -0.20 6.31
N THR A 5 5.79 -1.22 6.91
CA THR A 5 6.37 -2.56 6.99
C THR A 5 5.39 -3.65 6.56
N ASN A 6 5.90 -4.86 6.34
CA ASN A 6 5.11 -6.01 5.90
C ASN A 6 4.26 -5.67 4.65
N ILE A 7 4.89 -5.05 3.65
CA ILE A 7 4.20 -4.64 2.43
C ILE A 7 3.93 -5.89 1.61
N GLU A 8 2.66 -6.26 1.51
CA GLU A 8 2.17 -7.40 0.75
C GLU A 8 1.31 -6.90 -0.41
N THR A 9 1.55 -7.42 -1.61
CA THR A 9 0.71 -7.18 -2.79
C THR A 9 0.23 -8.48 -3.42
N HIS A 10 -0.99 -8.47 -3.95
CA HIS A 10 -1.53 -9.57 -4.75
C HIS A 10 -2.51 -9.03 -5.80
N ALA A 11 -2.59 -9.71 -6.94
CA ALA A 11 -3.57 -9.38 -7.96
C ALA A 11 -5.00 -9.66 -7.44
N ILE A 12 -5.97 -8.83 -7.85
CA ILE A 12 -7.38 -9.10 -7.63
C ILE A 12 -7.89 -9.92 -8.82
N ASN A 13 -7.99 -11.22 -8.63
CA ASN A 13 -8.43 -12.19 -9.63
C ASN A 13 -9.28 -13.29 -8.98
N ARG A 14 -10.03 -14.05 -9.80
CA ARG A 14 -11.01 -15.06 -9.33
C ARG A 14 -10.38 -16.33 -8.72
N ILE A 15 -9.06 -16.35 -8.53
CA ILE A 15 -8.34 -17.53 -8.04
C ILE A 15 -8.40 -17.51 -6.50
N ALA A 16 -8.69 -18.67 -5.91
CA ALA A 16 -8.58 -18.83 -4.46
C ALA A 16 -7.11 -18.73 -4.03
N ASN A 17 -6.82 -17.89 -3.03
CA ASN A 17 -5.46 -17.62 -2.52
C ASN A 17 -4.47 -17.16 -3.60
N PRO A 18 -4.63 -15.93 -4.14
CA PRO A 18 -3.69 -15.41 -5.11
C PRO A 18 -2.26 -15.35 -4.53
N PRO A 19 -1.22 -15.56 -5.36
CA PRO A 19 0.16 -15.45 -4.92
C PRO A 19 0.41 -14.04 -4.38
N LYS A 20 1.07 -13.99 -3.21
CA LYS A 20 1.45 -12.75 -2.55
C LYS A 20 2.91 -12.45 -2.86
N ASN A 21 3.17 -11.20 -3.23
CA ASN A 21 4.52 -10.66 -3.33
C ASN A 21 4.78 -9.79 -2.12
N HIS A 22 6.02 -9.83 -1.64
CA HIS A 22 6.50 -8.97 -0.57
C HIS A 22 7.39 -7.88 -1.16
N LEU A 23 7.18 -6.64 -0.70
CA LEU A 23 8.04 -5.51 -1.01
C LEU A 23 8.81 -5.12 0.25
N ASP A 24 9.92 -4.42 0.07
CA ASP A 24 10.77 -3.98 1.16
C ASP A 24 10.05 -2.96 2.07
N ASP A 25 10.49 -2.86 3.32
CA ASP A 25 10.04 -1.81 4.22
C ASP A 25 10.46 -0.44 3.68
N ILE A 26 9.60 0.57 3.81
CA ILE A 26 9.93 1.95 3.41
C ILE A 26 9.69 2.94 4.54
N VAL A 27 10.36 4.09 4.47
CA VAL A 27 10.13 5.21 5.37
C VAL A 27 9.44 6.33 4.59
N ILE A 28 8.28 6.77 5.09
CA ILE A 28 7.52 7.89 4.55
C ILE A 28 7.82 9.14 5.39
N PRO A 29 8.29 10.23 4.77
CA PRO A 29 8.43 11.52 5.44
C PRO A 29 7.08 12.04 5.98
N ASP A 30 7.10 12.77 7.10
CA ASP A 30 5.85 13.18 7.78
C ASP A 30 4.90 14.01 6.90
N PHE A 31 5.44 14.80 5.97
CA PHE A 31 4.65 15.60 5.03
C PHE A 31 3.90 14.77 3.96
N HIS A 32 4.23 13.49 3.79
CA HIS A 32 3.51 12.53 2.95
C HIS A 32 2.68 11.53 3.78
N ALA A 33 2.61 11.71 5.09
CA ALA A 33 1.99 10.78 6.03
C ALA A 33 0.77 11.38 6.75
N ASP A 34 0.22 12.48 6.24
CA ASP A 34 -0.94 13.19 6.79
C ASP A 34 -2.25 12.37 6.66
N SER A 35 -2.31 11.48 5.68
CA SER A 35 -3.47 10.65 5.38
C SER A 35 -3.06 9.30 4.79
N LYS A 36 -3.94 8.30 4.90
CA LYS A 36 -3.76 7.00 4.23
C LYS A 36 -3.68 7.14 2.71
N GLN A 37 -4.29 8.18 2.16
CA GLN A 37 -4.22 8.46 0.73
C GLN A 37 -2.84 8.95 0.32
N ALA A 38 -2.29 9.95 1.00
CA ALA A 38 -0.94 10.43 0.72
C ALA A 38 0.12 9.32 0.89
N MET A 39 -0.04 8.47 1.93
CA MET A 39 0.84 7.31 2.11
C MET A 39 0.75 6.32 0.95
N ALA A 40 -0.46 6.04 0.44
CA ALA A 40 -0.65 5.14 -0.69
C ALA A 40 -0.06 5.71 -1.98
N GLU A 41 -0.27 6.99 -2.26
CA GLU A 41 0.30 7.71 -3.41
C GLU A 41 1.83 7.69 -3.36
N TYR A 42 2.42 7.88 -2.17
CA TYR A 42 3.86 7.79 -2.00
C TYR A 42 4.39 6.39 -2.28
N ILE A 43 3.76 5.33 -1.75
CA ILE A 43 4.16 3.93 -2.01
C ILE A 43 4.08 3.61 -3.50
N ILE A 44 3.02 4.07 -4.19
CA ILE A 44 2.86 3.86 -5.63
C ILE A 44 4.00 4.52 -6.40
N ALA A 45 4.38 5.74 -6.05
CA ALA A 45 5.48 6.45 -6.69
C ALA A 45 6.84 5.79 -6.43
N VAL A 46 7.09 5.31 -5.21
CA VAL A 46 8.36 4.66 -4.83
C VAL A 46 8.55 3.32 -5.55
N TYR A 47 7.48 2.53 -5.69
CA TYR A 47 7.54 1.19 -6.28
C TYR A 47 7.11 1.13 -7.75
N ASP A 48 6.81 2.27 -8.38
CA ASP A 48 6.29 2.36 -9.74
C ASP A 48 5.11 1.42 -9.99
N LEU A 49 4.12 1.43 -9.08
CA LEU A 49 2.97 0.53 -9.10
C LEU A 49 1.84 1.02 -10.02
N GLY A 50 2.10 2.01 -10.88
CA GLY A 50 1.10 2.59 -11.78
C GLY A 50 0.23 3.63 -11.10
N SER A 51 -1.09 3.45 -11.11
CA SER A 51 -2.07 4.45 -10.64
C SER A 51 -2.87 3.97 -9.45
N LEU A 52 -3.13 4.87 -8.50
CA LEU A 52 -4.01 4.58 -7.36
C LEU A 52 -5.45 4.38 -7.84
N ASP A 53 -6.06 3.27 -7.43
CA ASP A 53 -7.46 2.95 -7.75
C ASP A 53 -8.38 3.28 -6.56
N GLY A 54 -7.97 2.96 -5.33
CA GLY A 54 -8.74 3.34 -4.14
C GLY A 54 -8.08 2.97 -2.83
N VAL A 55 -8.43 3.70 -1.76
CA VAL A 55 -7.86 3.48 -0.41
C VAL A 55 -8.95 3.03 0.56
N LYS A 56 -8.70 1.93 1.27
CA LYS A 56 -9.65 1.37 2.22
C LYS A 56 -9.62 2.14 3.55
N GLN A 57 -10.57 3.05 3.71
CA GLN A 57 -10.69 3.89 4.91
C GLN A 57 -11.15 3.10 6.16
N THR A 58 -11.87 2.00 5.99
CA THR A 58 -12.39 1.17 7.10
C THR A 58 -11.36 0.22 7.72
N SER A 59 -10.10 0.28 7.28
CA SER A 59 -9.00 -0.49 7.87
C SER A 59 -8.57 0.10 9.22
N SER A 60 -8.02 -0.74 10.10
CA SER A 60 -7.48 -0.29 11.39
C SER A 60 -6.46 0.85 11.21
N PRO A 61 -6.29 1.76 12.19
CA PRO A 61 -5.40 2.93 12.04
C PRO A 61 -3.95 2.58 11.72
N HIS A 62 -3.45 1.45 12.20
CA HIS A 62 -2.08 0.96 11.98
C HIS A 62 -1.95 0.08 10.72
N VAL A 63 -2.99 0.02 9.89
CA VAL A 63 -3.01 -0.75 8.64
C VAL A 63 -3.28 0.19 7.48
N LEU A 64 -2.44 0.10 6.46
CA LEU A 64 -2.65 0.71 5.16
C LEU A 64 -3.13 -0.37 4.19
N ALA A 65 -4.24 -0.13 3.52
CA ALA A 65 -4.77 -1.03 2.51
C ALA A 65 -5.35 -0.24 1.35
N PHE A 66 -4.91 -0.52 0.13
CA PHE A 66 -5.35 0.18 -1.08
C PHE A 66 -5.31 -0.73 -2.31
N SER A 67 -6.05 -0.37 -3.35
CA SER A 67 -5.97 -0.96 -4.68
C SER A 67 -5.21 -0.03 -5.63
N TYR A 68 -4.50 -0.61 -6.57
CA TYR A 68 -3.79 0.09 -7.63
C TYR A 68 -3.95 -0.62 -8.97
N LEU A 69 -3.84 0.14 -10.06
CA LEU A 69 -3.93 -0.34 -11.44
C LEU A 69 -2.56 -0.27 -12.10
N THR A 70 -2.07 -1.42 -12.57
CA THR A 70 -0.87 -1.52 -13.40
C THR A 70 -1.16 -2.46 -14.57
N ASN A 71 -0.82 -2.05 -15.80
CA ASN A 71 -0.97 -2.88 -17.00
C ASN A 71 -2.37 -3.53 -17.14
N ASN A 72 -3.43 -2.75 -16.93
CA ASN A 72 -4.83 -3.18 -16.93
C ASN A 72 -5.20 -4.25 -15.87
N GLN A 73 -4.34 -4.49 -14.88
CA GLN A 73 -4.58 -5.41 -13.77
C GLN A 73 -4.74 -4.61 -12.47
N ILE A 74 -5.88 -4.79 -11.79
CA ILE A 74 -6.09 -4.26 -10.45
C ILE A 74 -5.42 -5.21 -9.45
N SER A 75 -4.63 -4.65 -8.55
CA SER A 75 -3.96 -5.37 -7.47
C SER A 75 -4.27 -4.71 -6.13
N HIS A 76 -4.20 -5.48 -5.06
CA HIS A 76 -4.40 -5.00 -3.70
C HIS A 76 -3.07 -5.01 -2.95
N LEU A 77 -2.79 -3.91 -2.26
CA LEU A 77 -1.66 -3.77 -1.35
C LEU A 77 -2.14 -3.63 0.08
N THR A 78 -1.49 -4.34 0.99
CA THR A 78 -1.65 -4.18 2.44
C THR A 78 -0.30 -4.00 3.10
N ALA A 79 -0.23 -3.08 4.06
CA ALA A 79 0.97 -2.84 4.84
C ALA A 79 0.63 -2.41 6.28
N LYS A 80 1.63 -2.47 7.16
CA LYS A 80 1.55 -1.96 8.53
C LYS A 80 2.18 -0.59 8.62
N ILE A 81 1.52 0.30 9.37
CA ILE A 81 1.99 1.64 9.67
C ILE A 81 2.63 1.61 11.07
N GLN A 82 3.91 1.94 11.16
CA GLN A 82 4.68 2.04 12.40
C GLN A 82 5.18 3.48 12.59
N GLN A 83 4.79 4.11 13.68
CA GLN A 83 5.35 5.42 14.06
C GLN A 83 6.72 5.19 14.71
N GLU A 84 7.75 5.85 14.20
CA GLU A 84 9.02 5.94 14.91
C GLU A 84 8.87 6.98 16.04
N LYS A 85 9.22 6.59 17.27
CA LYS A 85 9.23 7.46 18.46
C LYS A 85 10.59 8.11 18.64
#